data_AF-A0A0D6XD75-F1
#
_entry.id   AF-A0A0D6XD75-F1
#
_cell.length_a   1.000
_cell.length_b   1.000
_cell.length_c   1.000
_cell.angle_alpha   90.00
_cell.angle_beta   90.00
_cell.angle_gamma   90.00
#
_symmetry.space_group_name_H-M   'P 1'
#
loop_
_entity.id
_entity.type
_entity.pdbx_description
1 polymer ?
#
loop_
_entity_poly.entity_id
_entity_poly.type
_entity_poly.pdbx_seq_one_letter_code
_entity_poly.pdbx_strand_id
1 'polypeptide(L)'
;MKTGRTGREAYPWQGYEWEALYRLSVHPRTRGAYRYGLLIPGPPQSKPRAIAHHPWPWTRLYRVPEGWLVLSREREVAGYTLEDLSQRPIRTGPFLLLWGRAPWDGEARFRFLVSPRWVREKARYIDRVTRGLTWPAGKPKAPLQVIKAVNEVTREVLAAWEAGGFLPYPTANRWDKTVRRRLWRFLTGTAHLPGREARALMKRGVLLLTPRILGRGEEG
;
A
#
# COMPACT_ATOMS: atom_id res chain seq x y z
N MET A 1 -33.87 -12.67 3.03
CA MET A 1 -32.67 -12.72 2.16
C MET A 1 -31.44 -12.92 3.02
N LYS A 2 -30.62 -13.95 2.73
CA LYS A 2 -29.38 -14.26 3.45
C LYS A 2 -28.30 -13.23 3.09
N THR A 3 -27.92 -12.35 4.01
CA THR A 3 -26.68 -11.57 3.90
C THR A 3 -25.52 -12.45 4.36
N GLY A 4 -24.73 -12.90 3.40
CA GLY A 4 -23.56 -13.73 3.63
C GLY A 4 -22.55 -13.05 4.54
N ARG A 5 -22.00 -13.84 5.48
CA ARG A 5 -20.79 -13.54 6.23
C ARG A 5 -19.64 -13.22 5.27
N THR A 6 -19.16 -11.98 5.30
CA THR A 6 -17.71 -11.64 5.25
C THR A 6 -17.51 -10.24 5.84
N GLY A 7 -17.64 -10.12 7.16
CA GLY A 7 -17.18 -8.94 7.90
C GLY A 7 -15.66 -8.90 7.99
N ARG A 8 -14.97 -8.80 6.86
CA ARG A 8 -13.60 -8.25 6.86
C ARG A 8 -13.79 -6.75 6.88
N GLU A 9 -13.28 -6.07 7.90
CA GLU A 9 -13.10 -4.63 7.84
C GLU A 9 -12.47 -4.29 6.49
N ALA A 10 -13.13 -3.41 5.74
CA ALA A 10 -12.57 -2.92 4.50
C ALA A 10 -11.19 -2.34 4.81
N TYR A 11 -10.16 -2.72 4.04
CA TYR A 11 -8.82 -2.20 4.30
C TYR A 11 -8.87 -0.67 4.33
N PRO A 12 -7.98 0.02 5.06
CA PRO A 12 -8.08 1.45 5.28
C PRO A 12 -8.20 2.30 4.01
N TRP A 13 -7.81 1.77 2.85
CA TRP A 13 -7.93 2.40 1.53
C TRP A 13 -9.04 1.84 0.62
N GLN A 14 -9.77 0.81 1.02
CA GLN A 14 -10.70 0.05 0.17
C GLN A 14 -12.07 0.74 -0.07
N GLY A 15 -12.19 2.04 0.19
CA GLY A 15 -13.41 2.83 -0.04
C GLY A 15 -13.18 4.22 -0.60
N TYR A 16 -11.94 4.59 -0.92
CA TYR A 16 -11.66 5.84 -1.63
C TYR A 16 -11.69 5.61 -3.14
N GLU A 17 -11.68 6.68 -3.93
CA GLU A 17 -11.72 6.64 -5.39
C GLU A 17 -10.40 6.13 -6.03
N TRP A 18 -9.71 5.23 -5.34
CA TRP A 18 -8.47 4.58 -5.74
C TRP A 18 -8.61 3.81 -7.03
N GLU A 19 -9.72 3.10 -7.21
CA GLU A 19 -9.93 2.35 -8.44
C GLU A 19 -10.06 3.28 -9.65
N ALA A 20 -10.79 4.39 -9.50
CA ALA A 20 -10.91 5.39 -10.56
C ALA A 20 -9.57 6.07 -10.85
N LEU A 21 -8.82 6.40 -9.80
CA LEU A 21 -7.49 7.01 -9.88
C LEU A 21 -6.45 6.05 -10.50
N TYR A 22 -6.51 4.77 -10.14
CA TYR A 22 -5.68 3.71 -10.72
C TYR A 22 -6.01 3.52 -12.20
N ARG A 23 -7.30 3.38 -12.55
CA ARG A 23 -7.76 3.31 -13.95
C ARG A 23 -7.25 4.51 -14.75
N LEU A 24 -7.30 5.71 -14.17
CA LEU A 24 -6.75 6.91 -14.79
C LEU A 24 -5.23 6.79 -15.01
N SER A 25 -4.46 6.21 -14.08
CA SER A 25 -3.01 6.06 -14.24
C SER A 25 -2.60 5.08 -15.35
N VAL A 26 -3.41 4.04 -15.59
CA VAL A 26 -3.10 3.01 -16.58
C VAL A 26 -3.62 3.34 -17.99
N HIS A 27 -4.61 4.22 -18.10
CA HIS A 27 -5.31 4.53 -19.35
C HIS A 27 -4.39 5.18 -20.41
N PRO A 28 -4.48 4.79 -21.71
CA PRO A 28 -3.60 5.32 -22.77
C PRO A 28 -3.68 6.84 -22.96
N ARG A 29 -4.89 7.42 -22.95
CA ARG A 29 -5.12 8.86 -23.17
C ARG A 29 -4.61 9.78 -22.05
N THR A 30 -4.18 9.21 -20.92
CA THR A 30 -3.73 9.96 -19.74
C THR A 30 -2.26 9.72 -19.42
N ARG A 31 -1.59 8.84 -20.18
CA ARG A 31 -0.12 8.74 -20.18
C ARG A 31 0.44 10.11 -20.56
N GLY A 32 1.32 10.67 -19.75
CA GLY A 32 1.84 12.01 -20.04
C GLY A 32 0.87 13.18 -19.80
N ALA A 33 -0.36 12.97 -19.30
CA ALA A 33 -1.31 14.07 -19.13
C ALA A 33 -1.13 14.85 -17.82
N TYR A 34 -1.11 14.17 -16.67
CA TYR A 34 -1.17 14.83 -15.35
C TYR A 34 0.20 14.86 -14.67
N ARG A 35 0.95 15.93 -14.91
CA ARG A 35 2.29 16.12 -14.32
C ARG A 35 2.25 16.76 -12.94
N TYR A 36 1.18 17.49 -12.62
CA TYR A 36 1.09 18.28 -11.40
C TYR A 36 0.07 17.69 -10.43
N GLY A 37 0.38 17.77 -9.14
CA GLY A 37 -0.47 17.28 -8.07
C GLY A 37 -0.54 18.24 -6.89
N LEU A 38 -1.63 18.19 -6.14
CA LEU A 38 -1.76 18.84 -4.84
C LEU A 38 -2.56 17.95 -3.90
N LEU A 39 -2.01 17.68 -2.71
CA LEU A 39 -2.74 17.03 -1.63
C LEU A 39 -3.26 18.09 -0.66
N ILE A 40 -4.59 18.14 -0.55
CA ILE A 40 -5.28 18.95 0.43
C ILE A 40 -5.61 18.03 1.61
N PRO A 41 -5.04 18.28 2.82
CA PRO A 41 -5.35 17.49 4.01
C PRO A 41 -6.87 17.47 4.30
N GLY A 42 -7.41 16.34 4.74
CA GLY A 42 -8.84 16.19 5.08
C GLY A 42 -9.15 16.35 6.57
N PRO A 43 -10.44 16.62 6.95
CA PRO A 43 -11.64 16.48 6.13
C PRO A 43 -12.57 17.73 6.11
N PRO A 44 -13.16 18.17 4.98
CA PRO A 44 -14.31 19.05 5.05
C PRO A 44 -15.60 18.26 4.77
N GLN A 45 -16.53 18.25 5.72
CA GLN A 45 -17.94 17.88 5.49
C GLN A 45 -18.60 18.76 4.41
N SER A 46 -17.96 19.85 3.99
CA SER A 46 -18.27 20.56 2.75
C SER A 46 -17.61 19.84 1.56
N LYS A 47 -18.45 19.19 0.76
CA LYS A 47 -18.15 18.63 -0.56
C LYS A 47 -17.14 19.50 -1.35
N PRO A 48 -16.12 18.97 -2.04
CA PRO A 48 -16.03 19.30 -3.45
C PRO A 48 -17.31 18.69 -4.06
N ARG A 49 -18.27 19.55 -4.42
CA ARG A 49 -19.56 19.08 -4.96
C ARG A 49 -19.28 18.25 -6.20
N ALA A 50 -19.36 16.92 -6.03
CA ALA A 50 -19.13 15.86 -6.99
C ALA A 50 -17.68 15.35 -7.08
N ILE A 51 -17.54 14.16 -7.65
CA ILE A 51 -16.47 13.85 -8.61
C ILE A 51 -16.52 14.99 -9.65
N ALA A 52 -16.01 16.14 -9.28
CA ALA A 52 -16.22 17.35 -10.03
C ALA A 52 -15.07 17.38 -11.03
N HIS A 53 -15.44 17.44 -12.30
CA HIS A 53 -14.67 18.31 -13.17
C HIS A 53 -14.52 19.62 -12.38
N HIS A 54 -13.31 19.91 -11.93
CA HIS A 54 -12.95 21.27 -11.56
C HIS A 54 -13.46 22.16 -12.71
N PRO A 55 -13.81 23.44 -12.49
CA PRO A 55 -14.23 24.33 -13.57
C PRO A 55 -13.25 24.36 -14.77
N TRP A 56 -12.05 23.82 -14.57
CA TRP A 56 -10.94 23.71 -15.51
C TRP A 56 -10.94 22.29 -16.11
N PRO A 57 -11.17 22.13 -17.43
CA PRO A 57 -11.30 20.83 -18.10
C PRO A 57 -10.15 19.85 -17.88
N TRP A 58 -8.96 20.35 -17.55
CA TRP A 58 -7.71 19.62 -17.37
C TRP A 58 -7.38 19.24 -15.91
N THR A 59 -8.28 19.48 -14.96
CA THR A 59 -8.08 19.10 -13.56
C THR A 59 -9.01 17.96 -13.14
N ARG A 60 -8.55 17.06 -12.28
CA ARG A 60 -9.32 15.96 -11.69
C ARG A 60 -9.14 15.93 -10.18
N LEU A 61 -10.18 15.54 -9.47
CA LEU A 61 -10.22 15.46 -8.02
C LEU A 61 -10.48 14.01 -7.60
N TYR A 62 -9.73 13.54 -6.61
CA TYR A 62 -9.86 12.20 -6.06
C TYR A 62 -9.86 12.25 -4.54
N ARG A 63 -10.78 11.52 -3.91
CA ARG A 63 -10.69 11.28 -2.47
C ARG A 63 -9.55 10.29 -2.18
N VAL A 64 -8.72 10.59 -1.20
CA VAL A 64 -7.62 9.72 -0.72
C VAL A 64 -7.59 9.71 0.83
N PRO A 65 -6.87 8.78 1.49
CA PRO A 65 -6.88 8.68 2.96
C PRO A 65 -6.50 9.96 3.69
N GLU A 66 -5.52 10.71 3.17
CA GLU A 66 -5.04 11.96 3.75
C GLU A 66 -5.94 13.15 3.43
N GLY A 67 -6.92 13.03 2.53
CA GLY A 67 -7.77 14.15 2.13
C GLY A 67 -8.21 14.11 0.67
N TRP A 68 -7.95 15.18 -0.06
CA TRP A 68 -8.29 15.32 -1.48
C TRP A 68 -7.02 15.49 -2.31
N LEU A 69 -6.91 14.71 -3.38
CA LEU A 69 -5.84 14.81 -4.36
C LEU A 69 -6.39 15.54 -5.60
N VAL A 70 -5.74 16.65 -5.96
CA VAL A 70 -5.98 17.39 -7.20
C VAL A 70 -4.89 17.01 -8.19
N LEU A 71 -5.27 16.53 -9.38
CA LEU A 71 -4.36 16.27 -10.50
C LEU A 71 -4.59 17.29 -11.61
N SER A 72 -3.52 17.88 -12.14
CA SER A 72 -3.60 18.85 -13.23
C SER A 72 -2.57 18.58 -14.33
N ARG A 73 -2.91 19.01 -15.55
CA ARG A 73 -1.98 19.09 -16.68
C ARG A 73 -1.19 20.40 -16.69
N GLU A 74 -1.74 21.44 -16.10
CA GLU A 74 -1.15 22.78 -16.06
C GLU A 74 -0.44 23.03 -14.75
N ARG A 75 0.65 23.80 -14.82
CA ARG A 75 1.48 24.16 -13.68
C ARG A 75 0.76 25.06 -12.69
N GLU A 76 -0.08 25.95 -13.20
CA GLU A 76 -0.79 26.96 -12.44
C GLU A 76 -2.28 26.85 -12.78
N VAL A 77 -3.06 26.38 -11.83
CA VAL A 77 -4.53 26.40 -11.90
C VAL A 77 -4.97 27.47 -10.92
N ALA A 78 -5.86 28.39 -11.33
CA ALA A 78 -6.21 29.54 -10.51
C ALA A 78 -6.57 29.13 -9.07
N GLY A 79 -5.90 29.75 -8.10
CA GLY A 79 -6.11 29.50 -6.67
C GLY A 79 -5.36 28.28 -6.09
N TYR A 80 -4.58 27.53 -6.88
CA TYR A 80 -3.81 26.38 -6.40
C TYR A 80 -2.33 26.47 -6.74
N THR A 81 -1.49 26.29 -5.72
CA THR A 81 -0.06 26.01 -5.91
C THR A 81 0.12 24.52 -6.05
N LEU A 82 0.39 24.05 -7.28
CA LEU A 82 0.60 22.63 -7.54
C LEU A 82 2.09 22.26 -7.45
N GLU A 83 2.36 21.02 -7.05
CA GLU A 83 3.70 20.46 -7.05
C GLU A 83 3.96 19.69 -8.36
N ASP A 84 5.13 19.91 -8.97
CA ASP A 84 5.59 19.07 -10.09
C ASP A 84 5.96 17.69 -9.55
N LEU A 85 5.16 16.68 -9.89
CA LEU A 85 5.31 15.32 -9.38
C LEU A 85 6.62 14.66 -9.83
N SER A 86 7.34 15.21 -10.81
CA SER A 86 8.68 14.72 -11.19
C SER A 86 9.76 15.17 -10.21
N GLN A 87 9.50 16.26 -9.48
CA GLN A 87 10.41 16.84 -8.49
C GLN A 87 9.97 16.52 -7.07
N ARG A 88 8.66 16.55 -6.82
CA ARG A 88 8.04 16.38 -5.50
C ARG A 88 6.90 15.37 -5.57
N PRO A 89 7.20 14.08 -5.30
CA PRO A 89 6.18 13.06 -5.16
C PRO A 89 5.26 13.36 -3.97
N ILE A 90 3.97 13.11 -4.15
CA ILE A 90 2.95 13.35 -3.14
C ILE A 90 2.57 12.04 -2.46
N ARG A 91 2.50 12.06 -1.12
CA ARG A 91 2.00 10.91 -0.36
C ARG A 91 0.47 10.85 -0.45
N THR A 92 -0.05 9.68 -0.78
CA THR A 92 -1.48 9.39 -0.88
C THR A 92 -1.74 8.02 -0.27
N GLY A 93 -1.70 7.96 1.03
CA GLY A 93 -2.10 6.86 1.88
C GLY A 93 -0.93 5.93 2.10
N PRO A 94 -1.11 4.64 1.76
CA PRO A 94 0.01 3.73 1.60
C PRO A 94 0.80 4.00 0.32
N PHE A 95 0.39 4.93 -0.55
CA PHE A 95 1.02 5.19 -1.84
C PHE A 95 1.85 6.48 -1.87
N LEU A 96 2.80 6.53 -2.79
CA LEU A 96 3.47 7.72 -3.29
C LEU A 96 3.05 7.90 -4.74
N LEU A 97 2.37 9.02 -5.01
CA LEU A 97 2.10 9.48 -6.35
C LEU A 97 3.32 10.22 -6.88
N LEU A 98 3.84 9.77 -8.02
CA LEU A 98 5.03 10.34 -8.65
C LEU A 98 4.87 10.41 -10.16
N TRP A 99 5.54 11.33 -10.81
CA TRP A 99 5.67 11.36 -12.26
C TRP A 99 6.96 10.69 -12.71
N GLY A 100 6.88 9.69 -13.58
CA GLY A 100 8.08 9.05 -14.08
C GLY A 100 7.84 7.88 -15.03
N ARG A 101 8.95 7.34 -15.52
CA ARG A 101 9.01 6.13 -16.34
C ARG A 101 9.19 4.93 -15.42
N ALA A 102 8.50 3.84 -15.70
CA ALA A 102 8.81 2.58 -15.05
C ALA A 102 9.82 1.80 -15.91
N PRO A 103 10.66 0.93 -15.32
CA PRO A 103 11.57 0.10 -16.10
C PRO A 103 10.88 -0.76 -17.18
N TRP A 104 9.65 -1.21 -16.94
CA TRP A 104 8.84 -2.00 -17.88
C TRP A 104 7.87 -1.14 -18.71
N ASP A 105 7.88 0.18 -18.55
CA ASP A 105 7.00 1.10 -19.25
C ASP A 105 7.70 2.44 -19.43
N GLY A 106 8.29 2.59 -20.62
CA GLY A 106 9.14 3.72 -21.01
C GLY A 106 8.42 5.06 -21.11
N GLU A 107 7.09 5.10 -20.99
CA GLU A 107 6.33 6.34 -21.01
C GLU A 107 6.32 7.05 -19.66
N ALA A 108 6.53 8.37 -19.68
CA ALA A 108 6.44 9.19 -18.48
C ALA A 108 4.97 9.47 -18.14
N ARG A 109 4.53 9.05 -16.96
CA ARG A 109 3.16 9.28 -16.46
C ARG A 109 3.14 9.31 -14.95
N PHE A 110 2.03 9.77 -14.37
CA PHE A 110 1.83 9.67 -12.93
C PHE A 110 1.57 8.21 -12.56
N ARG A 111 2.14 7.77 -11.44
CA ARG A 111 2.11 6.36 -10.99
C ARG A 111 1.94 6.28 -9.48
N PHE A 112 1.33 5.18 -9.03
CA PHE A 112 1.28 4.82 -7.62
C PHE A 112 2.40 3.85 -7.29
N LEU A 113 3.35 4.30 -6.50
CA LEU A 113 4.32 3.44 -5.84
C LEU A 113 3.80 3.13 -4.44
N VAL A 114 3.79 1.87 -4.02
CA VAL A 114 3.58 1.53 -2.60
C VAL A 114 4.73 2.14 -1.80
N SER A 115 4.40 3.09 -0.93
CA SER A 115 5.35 3.97 -0.26
C SER A 115 6.41 3.16 0.50
N PRO A 116 7.71 3.28 0.16
CA PRO A 116 8.77 2.58 0.88
C PRO A 116 8.82 2.97 2.36
N ARG A 117 8.43 4.22 2.68
CA ARG A 117 8.30 4.67 4.08
C ARG A 117 7.21 3.90 4.79
N TRP A 118 6.02 3.78 4.20
CA TRP A 118 4.91 3.03 4.78
C TRP A 118 5.26 1.54 4.94
N VAL A 119 5.89 0.92 3.94
CA VAL A 119 6.39 -0.46 4.05
C VAL A 119 7.39 -0.61 5.21
N ARG A 120 8.29 0.36 5.41
CA ARG A 120 9.18 0.37 6.59
C ARG A 120 8.43 0.51 7.91
N GLU A 121 7.38 1.33 7.96
CA GLU A 121 6.51 1.45 9.13
C GLU A 121 5.83 0.11 9.46
N LYS A 122 5.35 -0.60 8.44
CA LYS A 122 4.78 -1.96 8.58
C LYS A 122 5.84 -2.99 9.01
N ALA A 123 7.07 -2.88 8.52
CA ALA A 123 8.18 -3.73 8.96
C ALA A 123 8.57 -3.48 10.43
N ARG A 124 8.50 -2.22 10.90
CA ARG A 124 8.69 -1.91 12.34
C ARG A 124 7.62 -2.56 13.22
N TYR A 125 6.40 -2.70 12.72
CA TYR A 125 5.36 -3.44 13.42
C TYR A 125 5.71 -4.93 13.54
N ILE A 126 6.21 -5.56 12.46
CA ILE A 126 6.73 -6.95 12.51
C ILE A 126 7.80 -7.08 13.61
N ASP A 127 8.75 -6.15 13.65
CA ASP A 127 9.78 -6.14 14.68
C ASP A 127 9.17 -6.05 16.10
N ARG A 128 8.12 -5.26 16.30
CA ARG A 128 7.43 -5.14 17.60
C ARG A 128 6.71 -6.42 18.00
N VAL A 129 5.96 -7.04 17.08
CA VAL A 129 5.18 -8.24 17.40
C VAL A 129 6.05 -9.48 17.58
N THR A 130 7.21 -9.53 16.93
CA THR A 130 8.17 -10.64 17.04
C THR A 130 9.19 -10.47 18.17
N ARG A 131 9.21 -9.33 18.88
CA ARG A 131 10.08 -9.10 20.05
C ARG A 131 9.38 -9.43 21.36
N GLY A 132 10.11 -10.02 22.31
CA GLY A 132 9.63 -10.29 23.66
C GLY A 132 8.59 -11.42 23.72
N LEU A 133 8.29 -11.86 24.95
CA LEU A 133 7.38 -12.99 25.23
C LEU A 133 5.93 -12.55 25.45
N THR A 134 5.68 -11.27 25.69
CA THR A 134 4.35 -10.76 26.07
C THR A 134 3.88 -9.65 25.13
N TRP A 135 2.56 -9.59 24.92
CA TRP A 135 1.88 -8.45 24.32
C TRP A 135 1.91 -7.24 25.27
N PRO A 136 1.66 -6.01 24.79
CA PRO A 136 1.60 -4.82 25.64
C PRO A 136 0.65 -4.93 26.84
N ALA A 137 -0.40 -5.76 26.74
CA ALA A 137 -1.34 -6.05 27.82
C ALA A 137 -0.90 -7.22 28.75
N GLY A 138 0.38 -7.58 28.75
CA GLY A 138 0.97 -8.63 29.60
C GLY A 138 0.68 -10.08 29.18
N LYS A 139 -0.27 -10.31 28.26
CA LYS A 139 -0.61 -11.66 27.79
C LYS A 139 0.59 -12.32 27.06
N PRO A 140 0.90 -13.61 27.32
CA PRO A 140 1.96 -14.30 26.61
C PRO A 140 1.65 -14.44 25.12
N LYS A 141 2.69 -14.38 24.29
CA LYS A 141 2.61 -14.49 22.84
C LYS A 141 2.63 -15.95 22.42
N ALA A 142 1.49 -16.44 21.95
CA ALA A 142 1.46 -17.74 21.30
C ALA A 142 2.06 -17.65 19.88
N PRO A 143 2.88 -18.63 19.45
CA PRO A 143 3.48 -18.66 18.11
C PRO A 143 2.50 -18.41 16.96
N LEU A 144 1.34 -19.06 16.99
CA LEU A 144 0.31 -18.88 15.96
C LEU A 144 -0.30 -17.47 15.96
N GLN A 145 -0.41 -16.82 17.12
CA GLN A 145 -0.90 -15.44 17.19
C GLN A 145 0.10 -14.46 16.59
N VAL A 146 1.39 -14.64 16.85
CA VAL A 146 2.44 -13.81 16.25
C VAL A 146 2.46 -13.98 14.73
N ILE A 147 2.36 -15.22 14.24
CA ILE A 147 2.26 -15.50 12.79
C ILE A 147 1.01 -14.84 12.20
N LYS A 148 -0.16 -14.92 12.87
CA LYS A 148 -1.40 -14.25 12.42
C LYS A 148 -1.21 -12.73 12.31
N ALA A 149 -0.62 -12.09 13.32
CA ALA A 149 -0.35 -10.65 13.32
C ALA A 149 0.62 -10.24 12.19
N VAL A 150 1.68 -11.03 11.95
CA VAL A 150 2.60 -10.77 10.83
C VAL A 150 1.89 -10.95 9.48
N ASN A 151 1.06 -11.98 9.34
CA ASN A 151 0.28 -12.20 8.11
C ASN A 151 -0.72 -11.11 7.84
N GLU A 152 -1.38 -10.57 8.86
CA GLU A 152 -2.30 -9.44 8.73
C GLU A 152 -1.60 -8.24 8.10
N VAL A 153 -0.42 -7.91 8.60
CA VAL A 153 0.40 -6.81 8.07
C VAL A 153 0.90 -7.12 6.66
N THR A 154 1.30 -8.35 6.38
CA THR A 154 1.66 -8.76 5.01
C THR A 154 0.46 -8.66 4.06
N ARG A 155 -0.76 -8.99 4.51
CA ARG A 155 -1.99 -8.80 3.72
C ARG A 155 -2.27 -7.34 3.45
N GLU A 156 -2.01 -6.45 4.40
CA GLU A 156 -2.11 -5.01 4.15
C GLU A 156 -1.18 -4.56 3.02
N VAL A 157 0.09 -4.99 3.03
CA VAL A 157 1.03 -4.64 1.95
C VAL A 157 0.60 -5.26 0.61
N LEU A 158 0.13 -6.51 0.63
CA LEU A 158 -0.38 -7.17 -0.56
C LEU A 158 -1.63 -6.46 -1.11
N ALA A 159 -2.57 -6.06 -0.25
CA ALA A 159 -3.77 -5.35 -0.65
C ALA A 159 -3.49 -3.96 -1.22
N ALA A 160 -2.42 -3.28 -0.78
CA ALA A 160 -1.97 -2.05 -1.42
C ALA A 160 -1.49 -2.31 -2.85
N TRP A 161 -0.77 -3.41 -3.09
CA TRP A 161 -0.38 -3.83 -4.44
C TRP A 161 -1.59 -4.24 -5.29
N GLU A 162 -2.52 -5.03 -4.74
CA GLU A 162 -3.75 -5.46 -5.44
C GLU A 162 -4.67 -4.28 -5.80
N ALA A 163 -4.64 -3.19 -5.01
CA ALA A 163 -5.36 -1.96 -5.29
C ALA A 163 -4.73 -1.10 -6.42
N GLY A 164 -3.73 -1.64 -7.13
CA GLY A 164 -3.09 -0.98 -8.28
C GLY A 164 -1.79 -0.24 -7.95
N GLY A 165 -1.28 -0.38 -6.73
CA GLY A 165 0.03 0.12 -6.36
C GLY A 165 1.15 -0.72 -6.96
N PHE A 166 2.15 -0.09 -7.55
CA PHE A 166 3.39 -0.76 -7.88
C PHE A 166 4.21 -0.99 -6.61
N LEU A 167 4.57 -2.26 -6.33
CA LEU A 167 5.53 -2.60 -5.29
C LEU A 167 6.79 -3.18 -5.96
N PRO A 168 7.96 -2.50 -5.87
CA PRO A 168 9.18 -3.00 -6.49
C PRO A 168 9.54 -4.40 -5.98
N TYR A 169 9.91 -5.28 -6.91
CA TYR A 169 10.37 -6.63 -6.57
C TYR A 169 11.49 -6.64 -5.50
N PRO A 170 12.53 -5.78 -5.56
CA PRO A 170 13.54 -5.71 -4.50
C PRO A 170 12.95 -5.37 -3.11
N THR A 171 11.89 -4.56 -3.07
CA THR A 171 11.17 -4.21 -1.84
C THR A 171 10.38 -5.40 -1.30
N ALA A 172 9.65 -6.11 -2.16
CA ALA A 172 8.91 -7.33 -1.80
C ALA A 172 9.85 -8.45 -1.30
N ASN A 173 10.98 -8.67 -1.96
CA ASN A 173 11.97 -9.66 -1.54
C ASN A 173 12.60 -9.28 -0.18
N ARG A 174 12.92 -7.99 0.03
CA ARG A 174 13.45 -7.50 1.32
C ARG A 174 12.42 -7.68 2.45
N TRP A 175 11.14 -7.46 2.17
CA TRP A 175 10.05 -7.75 3.10
C TRP A 175 10.03 -9.23 3.50
N ASP A 176 10.02 -10.14 2.52
CA ASP A 176 9.98 -11.58 2.78
C ASP A 176 11.19 -12.07 3.59
N LYS A 177 12.39 -11.57 3.27
CA LYS A 177 13.60 -11.85 4.06
C LYS A 177 13.46 -11.37 5.51
N THR A 178 12.84 -10.21 5.72
CA THR A 178 12.60 -9.64 7.05
C THR A 178 11.61 -10.51 7.83
N VAL A 179 10.46 -10.82 7.24
CA VAL A 179 9.42 -11.70 7.83
C VAL A 179 10.04 -13.03 8.25
N ARG A 180 10.76 -13.70 7.32
CA ARG A 180 11.38 -15.00 7.58
C ARG A 180 12.38 -14.94 8.73
N ARG A 181 13.28 -13.96 8.70
CA ARG A 181 14.32 -13.80 9.73
C ARG A 181 13.72 -13.53 11.11
N ARG A 182 12.73 -12.63 11.20
CA ARG A 182 12.13 -12.22 12.48
C ARG A 182 11.29 -13.33 13.09
N LEU A 183 10.42 -13.96 12.30
CA LEU A 183 9.63 -15.09 12.78
C LEU A 183 10.51 -16.27 13.18
N TRP A 184 11.55 -16.60 12.40
CA TRP A 184 12.48 -17.66 12.78
C TRP A 184 13.11 -17.42 14.15
N ARG A 185 13.68 -16.23 14.38
CA ARG A 185 14.25 -15.85 15.68
C ARG A 185 13.23 -15.94 16.82
N PHE A 186 12.00 -15.47 16.58
CA PHE A 186 10.95 -15.55 17.60
C PHE A 186 10.63 -17.02 17.92
N LEU A 187 10.39 -17.86 16.91
CA LEU A 187 9.98 -19.25 17.10
C LEU A 187 11.05 -20.09 17.80
N THR A 188 12.31 -20.00 17.38
CA THR A 188 13.39 -20.84 17.94
C THR A 188 14.06 -20.23 19.16
N GLY A 189 14.16 -18.89 19.21
CA GLY A 189 14.88 -18.18 20.26
C GLY A 189 13.98 -17.76 21.42
N THR A 190 12.80 -17.20 21.13
CA THR A 190 11.90 -16.66 22.16
C THR A 190 10.89 -17.71 22.62
N ALA A 191 10.24 -18.41 21.69
CA ALA A 191 9.24 -19.43 22.00
C ALA A 191 9.85 -20.84 22.19
N HIS A 192 11.18 -20.98 22.04
CA HIS A 192 11.93 -22.23 22.24
C HIS A 192 11.37 -23.46 21.52
N LEU A 193 10.74 -23.28 20.34
CA LEU A 193 10.21 -24.40 19.58
C LEU A 193 11.35 -25.25 18.97
N PRO A 194 11.21 -26.58 18.93
CA PRO A 194 12.09 -27.44 18.16
C PRO A 194 12.18 -26.98 16.70
N GLY A 195 13.37 -27.02 16.11
CA GLY A 195 13.59 -26.52 14.75
C GLY A 195 12.68 -27.17 13.69
N ARG A 196 12.29 -28.45 13.88
CA ARG A 196 11.34 -29.17 13.02
C ARG A 196 9.95 -28.54 13.07
N GLU A 197 9.45 -28.24 14.27
CA GLU A 197 8.14 -27.61 14.48
C GLU A 197 8.13 -26.17 13.98
N ALA A 198 9.17 -25.39 14.30
CA ALA A 198 9.33 -24.03 13.80
C ALA A 198 9.34 -23.99 12.27
N ARG A 199 10.04 -24.92 11.61
CA ARG A 199 10.06 -25.03 10.14
C ARG A 199 8.69 -25.41 9.57
N ALA A 200 7.97 -26.33 10.21
CA ALA A 200 6.62 -26.70 9.79
C ALA A 200 5.63 -25.52 9.91
N LEU A 201 5.70 -24.77 11.01
CA LEU A 201 4.91 -23.55 11.21
C LEU A 201 5.24 -22.47 10.18
N MET A 202 6.53 -22.25 9.91
CA MET A 202 6.97 -21.30 8.88
C MET A 202 6.45 -21.67 7.49
N LYS A 203 6.50 -22.96 7.12
CA LYS A 203 6.08 -23.44 5.80
C LYS A 203 4.56 -23.32 5.58
N ARG A 204 3.76 -23.65 6.59
CA ARG A 204 2.29 -23.67 6.48
C ARG A 204 1.63 -22.33 6.82
N GLY A 205 2.26 -21.57 7.71
CA GLY A 205 1.62 -20.46 8.39
C GLY A 205 1.99 -19.08 7.86
N VAL A 206 3.09 -18.90 7.11
CA VAL A 206 3.60 -17.56 6.79
C VAL A 206 3.22 -17.12 5.39
N LEU A 207 2.58 -15.95 5.29
CA LEU A 207 2.31 -15.27 4.04
C LEU A 207 3.54 -14.46 3.60
N LEU A 208 3.83 -14.52 2.30
CA LEU A 208 4.95 -13.82 1.66
C LEU A 208 4.44 -13.05 0.43
N LEU A 209 5.09 -11.93 0.13
CA LEU A 209 4.70 -11.04 -0.97
C LEU A 209 5.22 -11.55 -2.31
N THR A 210 6.48 -11.99 -2.36
CA THR A 210 7.17 -12.30 -3.63
C THR A 210 6.45 -13.38 -4.44
N PRO A 211 6.04 -14.53 -3.86
CA PRO A 211 5.34 -15.57 -4.61
C PRO A 211 3.99 -15.10 -5.17
N ARG A 212 3.33 -14.15 -4.49
CA ARG A 212 2.03 -13.61 -4.90
C ARG A 212 2.15 -12.56 -6.00
N ILE A 213 3.20 -11.74 -5.93
CA ILE A 213 3.48 -10.71 -6.93
C ILE A 213 4.03 -11.31 -8.22
N LEU A 214 4.92 -12.31 -8.11
CA LEU A 214 5.45 -13.02 -9.28
C LEU A 214 4.43 -13.98 -9.91
N GLY A 215 3.66 -14.71 -9.11
CA GLY A 215 2.68 -15.69 -9.62
C GLY A 215 1.49 -15.07 -10.34
N ARG A 216 1.37 -13.73 -10.40
CA ARG A 216 0.38 -13.00 -11.20
C ARG A 216 0.97 -12.35 -12.45
N GLY A 217 2.29 -12.43 -12.63
CA GLY A 217 3.02 -11.90 -13.79
C GLY A 217 3.15 -12.88 -14.96
N GLU A 218 2.71 -14.13 -14.79
CA GLU A 218 2.74 -15.18 -15.83
C GLU A 218 1.39 -15.40 -16.54
N GLU A 219 0.35 -14.62 -16.21
CA GLU A 219 -0.97 -14.66 -16.88
C GLU A 219 -1.27 -13.38 -17.69
N GLY A 220 -0.25 -12.67 -18.17
CA GLY A 220 -0.38 -11.43 -18.94
C GLY A 220 0.14 -11.55 -20.37
#